data_AF-J2GQX5-F1
#
_entry.id   AF-J2GQX5-F1
#
_cell.length_a   1.000
_cell.length_b   1.000
_cell.length_c   1.000
_cell.angle_alpha   90.00
_cell.angle_beta   90.00
_cell.angle_gamma   90.00
#
_symmetry.space_group_name_H-M   'P 1'
#
loop_
_entity.id
_entity.type
_entity.pdbx_description
1 polymer ?
#
loop_
_entity_poly.entity_id
_entity_poly.type
_entity_poly.pdbx_seq_one_letter_code
_entity_poly.pdbx_strand_id
1 'polypeptide(L)' 'METRILAGILLWDEEEQYFLETVMEDRYKLVLPQIITLASTEEKVATDELNEQYVGQNVIARCFV' A
#
# COMPACT_ATOMS: atom_id res chain seq x y z
N MET A 1 -18.09 -0.54 -4.09
CA MET A 1 -16.68 -0.26 -3.80
C MET A 1 -16.63 0.26 -2.38
N GLU A 2 -16.05 -0.52 -1.48
CA GLU A 2 -15.87 -0.15 -0.08
C GLU A 2 -14.41 0.26 0.15
N THR A 3 -14.15 1.08 1.16
CA THR A 3 -12.79 1.47 1.51
C THR A 3 -12.41 0.88 2.86
N ARG A 4 -11.32 0.10 2.92
CA ARG A 4 -10.84 -0.55 4.15
C ARG A 4 -9.40 -0.20 4.46
N ILE A 5 -9.02 -0.28 5.73
CA ILE A 5 -7.62 -0.20 6.16
C ILE A 5 -7.11 -1.64 6.23
N LEU A 6 -6.09 -1.93 5.45
CA LEU A 6 -5.52 -3.27 5.29
C LEU A 6 -4.01 -3.23 5.55
N ALA A 7 -3.46 -4.40 5.90
CA ALA A 7 -2.02 -4.61 6.01
C ALA A 7 -1.58 -5.63 4.96
N GLY A 8 -0.43 -5.39 4.34
CA GLY A 8 0.09 -6.25 3.28
C GLY A 8 1.38 -5.72 2.68
N ILE A 9 1.85 -6.37 1.63
CA ILE A 9 3.06 -5.98 0.90
C ILE A 9 2.70 -4.90 -0.10
N LEU A 10 3.43 -3.78 -0.07
CA LEU A 10 3.32 -2.73 -1.07
C LEU A 10 3.95 -3.20 -2.38
N LEU A 11 3.18 -3.17 -3.46
CA LEU A 11 3.63 -3.57 -4.79
C LEU A 11 3.33 -2.48 -5.82
N TRP A 12 4.05 -2.54 -6.94
CA TRP A 12 3.92 -1.64 -8.07
C TRP A 12 3.63 -2.47 -9.32
N ASP A 13 2.58 -2.13 -10.08
CA ASP A 13 2.18 -2.87 -11.28
C ASP A 13 2.70 -2.24 -12.58
N GLU A 14 2.46 -2.96 -13.68
CA GLU A 14 2.79 -2.52 -15.03
C GLU A 14 1.94 -1.33 -15.51
N GLU A 15 0.84 -1.01 -14.81
CA GLU A 15 -0.03 0.14 -15.09
C GLU A 15 0.38 1.40 -14.31
N GLU A 16 1.56 1.37 -13.67
CA GLU A 16 2.10 2.46 -12.85
C GLU A 16 1.19 2.78 -11.65
N GLN A 17 0.70 1.76 -10.96
CA GLN A 17 -0.16 1.91 -9.78
C GLN A 17 0.39 1.12 -8.59
N TYR A 18 0.24 1.72 -7.41
CA TYR A 18 0.50 1.01 -6.16
C TYR A 18 -0.70 0.15 -5.77
N PHE A 19 -0.43 -1.08 -5.37
CA PHE A 19 -1.40 -1.98 -4.75
C PHE A 19 -0.84 -2.63 -3.50
N LEU A 20 -1.75 -3.11 -2.66
CA LEU A 20 -1.44 -3.84 -1.44
C LEU A 20 -1.83 -5.31 -1.64
N GLU A 21 -0.87 -6.22 -1.51
CA GLU A 21 -1.13 -7.66 -1.49
C GLU A 21 -1.16 -8.16 -0.04
N THR A 22 -2.29 -8.73 0.37
CA THR A 22 -2.46 -9.21 1.74
C THR A 22 -1.89 -10.61 1.91
N VAL A 23 -1.81 -11.09 3.17
CA VAL A 23 -1.35 -12.45 3.50
C VAL A 23 -2.19 -13.55 2.83
N MET A 24 -3.44 -13.25 2.47
CA MET A 24 -4.34 -14.17 1.76
C MET A 24 -4.20 -14.08 0.22
N GLU A 25 -3.15 -13.42 -0.27
CA GLU A 25 -2.87 -13.20 -1.70
C GLU A 25 -3.92 -12.34 -2.45
N ASP A 26 -4.85 -11.72 -1.72
CA ASP A 26 -5.76 -10.73 -2.28
C ASP A 26 -5.02 -9.41 -2.56
N ARG A 27 -5.29 -8.80 -3.73
CA ARG A 27 -4.72 -7.52 -4.16
C ARG A 27 -5.73 -6.40 -4.11
N TYR A 28 -5.37 -5.29 -3.49
CA TYR A 28 -6.24 -4.13 -3.32
C TYR A 28 -5.56 -2.86 -3.81
N LYS A 29 -6.27 -2.04 -4.58
CA LYS A 29 -5.76 -0.75 -5.06
C LYS A 29 -5.70 0.26 -3.92
N LEU A 30 -4.57 0.96 -3.81
CA LEU A 30 -4.40 2.05 -2.84
C LEU A 30 -5.26 3.26 -3.21
N VAL A 31 -5.87 3.88 -2.21
CA VAL A 31 -6.56 5.18 -2.36
C VAL A 31 -5.50 6.28 -2.41
N LEU A 32 -5.45 7.07 -3.47
CA LEU A 32 -4.46 8.16 -3.60
C LEU A 32 -5.15 9.53 -3.70
N PRO A 33 -4.59 10.60 -3.08
CA PRO A 33 -3.42 10.61 -2.18
C PRO A 33 -3.76 10.18 -0.73
N GLN A 34 -2.82 9.57 -0.02
CA GLN A 34 -2.97 9.23 1.41
C GLN A 34 -1.62 9.18 2.15
N ILE A 35 -1.68 8.94 3.47
CA ILE A 35 -0.52 8.55 4.28
C ILE A 35 -0.60 7.05 4.53
N ILE A 36 0.49 6.33 4.30
CA ILE A 36 0.64 4.92 4.66
C ILE A 36 1.59 4.77 5.84
N THR A 37 1.57 3.62 6.51
CA THR A 37 2.48 3.31 7.63
C THR A 37 3.32 2.09 7.31
N LEU A 38 4.65 2.21 7.40
CA LEU A 38 5.56 1.07 7.29
C LEU A 38 5.43 0.20 8.54
N ALA A 39 5.11 -1.08 8.37
CA ALA A 39 4.83 -1.96 9.50
C ALA A 39 6.08 -2.30 10.33
N SER A 40 7.27 -2.21 9.75
CA SER A 40 8.55 -2.51 10.42
C SER A 40 9.06 -1.37 11.30
N THR A 41 8.81 -0.12 10.92
CA THR A 41 9.39 1.07 11.57
C THR A 41 8.35 2.01 12.17
N GLU A 42 7.06 1.78 11.91
CA GLU A 42 5.95 2.71 12.20
C GLU A 42 6.08 4.08 11.51
N GLU A 43 7.02 4.21 10.58
CA GLU A 43 7.22 5.42 9.80
C GLU A 43 5.99 5.69 8.93
N LYS A 44 5.62 6.97 8.85
CA LYS A 44 4.48 7.42 8.05
C LYS A 44 5.01 8.10 6.79
N VAL A 45 4.60 7.60 5.65
CA VAL A 45 5.06 8.05 4.34
C VAL A 45 3.86 8.52 3.53
N ALA A 46 3.95 9.70 2.92
CA ALA A 46 2.92 10.18 2.03
C ALA A 46 3.02 9.46 0.68
N THR A 47 1.90 9.16 0.02
CA THR A 47 1.92 8.33 -1.19
C THR A 47 2.61 8.98 -2.40
N ASP A 48 2.74 10.30 -2.40
CA ASP A 48 3.52 11.08 -3.36
C ASP A 48 5.04 11.02 -3.11
N GLU A 49 5.46 10.55 -1.93
CA GLU A 49 6.87 10.31 -1.57
C GLU A 49 7.29 8.85 -1.79
N LEU A 50 6.34 7.97 -2.18
CA LEU A 50 6.65 6.58 -2.50
C LEU A 50 7.56 6.49 -3.73
N ASN A 51 8.48 5.55 -3.67
CA ASN A 51 9.43 5.23 -4.70
C ASN A 51 9.80 3.74 -4.60
N GLU A 52 10.65 3.26 -5.50
CA GLU A 52 11.02 1.84 -5.60
C GLU A 52 11.55 1.24 -4.29
N GLN A 53 12.13 2.03 -3.39
CA GLN A 53 12.67 1.53 -2.11
C GLN A 53 11.60 1.00 -1.15
N TYR A 54 10.36 1.46 -1.30
CA TYR A 54 9.24 1.05 -0.44
C TYR A 54 8.51 -0.19 -1.00
N VAL A 55 8.74 -0.55 -2.27
CA VAL A 55 8.16 -1.74 -2.89
C VAL A 55 8.72 -3.00 -2.22
N GLY A 56 7.85 -3.95 -1.91
CA GLY A 56 8.18 -5.17 -1.17
C GLY A 56 8.13 -5.01 0.36
N GLN A 57 7.91 -3.80 0.88
CA GLN A 57 7.76 -3.59 2.33
C GLN A 57 6.32 -3.87 2.79
N ASN A 58 6.19 -4.36 4.03
CA ASN A 58 4.89 -4.49 4.67
C ASN A 58 4.41 -3.12 5.12
N VAL A 59 3.21 -2.73 4.69
CA VAL A 59 2.60 -1.44 5.02
C VAL A 59 1.15 -1.62 5.46
N ILE A 60 0.66 -0.63 6.22
CA ILE A 60 -0.75 -0.46 6.55
C ILE A 60 -1.26 0.72 5.73
N ALA A 61 -2.32 0.49 4.96
CA ALA A 61 -2.83 1.50 4.04
C ALA A 61 -4.33 1.37 3.79
N ARG A 62 -4.93 2.46 3.30
CA ARG A 62 -6.34 2.50 2.90
C ARG A 62 -6.48 2.04 1.45
N CYS A 63 -7.32 1.04 1.21
CA CYS A 63 -7.49 0.41 -0.09
C CYS A 63 -8.95 0.29 -0.49
N PHE A 64 -9.19 0.16 -1.80
CA PHE A 64 -10.49 -0.18 -2.36
C PHE A 64 -10.71 -1.70 -2.38
N VAL A 65 -11.85 -2.12 -1.85
CA VAL A 65 -12.36 -3.50 -1.79
C VAL A 65 -13.57 -3.65 -2.71
#